data_AF-A0A127PC71-F1
#
_entry.id   AF-A0A127PC71-F1
#
_cell.length_a   1.000
_cell.length_b   1.000
_cell.length_c   1.000
_cell.angle_alpha   90.00
_cell.angle_beta   90.00
_cell.angle_gamma   90.00
#
_symmetry.space_group_name_H-M   'P 1'
#
loop_
_entity.id
_entity.type
_entity.pdbx_description
1 polymer ?
#
loop_
_entity_poly.entity_id
_entity_poly.type
_entity_poly.pdbx_seq_one_letter_code
_entity_poly.pdbx_strand_id
1 'polypeptide(L)' 'MPFKYLGKQDSGKGWTVFLEKNDNTFIVSASDIIGDDYKVVAITASTITFEYLPTHEQSSLQIE' A
#
# COMPACT_ATOMS: atom_id res chain seq x y z
N MET A 1 -1.26 6.85 9.76
CA MET A 1 -0.77 5.91 8.73
C MET A 1 0.02 4.78 9.40
N PRO A 2 -0.45 3.52 9.40
CA PRO A 2 0.19 2.43 10.15
C PRO A 2 1.23 1.63 9.34
N PHE A 3 1.41 1.95 8.06
CA PHE A 3 2.34 1.25 7.17
C PHE A 3 3.65 2.00 7.07
N LYS A 4 4.75 1.25 7.09
CA LYS A 4 6.09 1.72 6.76
C LYS A 4 6.49 1.16 5.40
N TYR A 5 7.01 2.02 4.54
CA TYR A 5 7.53 1.62 3.24
C TYR A 5 8.89 0.93 3.39
N LEU A 6 9.06 -0.20 2.71
CA LEU A 6 10.33 -0.96 2.67
C LEU A 6 10.99 -0.94 1.29
N GLY A 7 10.21 -0.75 0.23
CA GLY A 7 10.69 -0.76 -1.14
C GLY A 7 9.57 -0.95 -2.15
N LYS A 8 9.89 -0.81 -3.44
CA LYS A 8 8.97 -1.11 -4.54
C LYS A 8 9.72 -1.80 -5.68
N GLN A 9 8.98 -2.58 -6.46
CA GLN A 9 9.48 -3.22 -7.67
C GLN A 9 8.49 -2.99 -8.81
N ASP A 10 9.00 -2.70 -10.00
CA ASP A 10 8.19 -2.75 -11.21
C ASP A 10 8.10 -4.20 -11.69
N SER A 11 6.90 -4.76 -11.69
CA SER A 11 6.63 -6.13 -12.14
C SER A 11 6.38 -6.25 -13.66
N GLY A 12 6.45 -5.13 -14.39
CA GLY A 12 6.07 -5.04 -15.81
C GLY A 12 4.56 -4.98 -16.05
N LYS A 13 3.75 -5.26 -15.04
CA LYS A 13 2.27 -5.10 -15.04
C LYS A 13 1.80 -3.98 -14.10
N GLY A 14 2.73 -3.34 -13.40
CA GLY A 14 2.47 -2.33 -12.38
C GLY A 14 3.46 -2.41 -11.23
N TRP A 15 3.38 -1.43 -10.34
CA TRP A 15 4.20 -1.36 -9.14
C TRP A 15 3.71 -2.35 -8.09
N THR A 16 4.66 -3.08 -7.51
CA THR A 16 4.48 -3.86 -6.29
C THR A 16 5.24 -3.15 -5.18
N VAL A 17 4.59 -2.93 -4.03
CA VAL A 17 5.17 -2.21 -2.89
C VAL A 17 5.30 -3.15 -1.71
N PHE A 18 6.46 -3.09 -1.05
CA PHE A 18 6.76 -3.81 0.18
C PHE A 18 6.48 -2.87 1.36
N LEU A 19 5.62 -3.32 2.27
CA LEU A 19 5.18 -2.56 3.44
C LEU A 19 5.41 -3.37 4.71
N GLU A 20 5.63 -2.68 5.82
CA GLU A 20 5.66 -3.25 7.16
C GLU A 20 4.52 -2.66 8.01
N LYS A 21 3.83 -3.52 8.77
CA LYS A 21 2.88 -3.14 9.82
C LYS A 21 2.96 -4.17 10.95
N ASN A 22 3.22 -3.71 12.19
CA ASN A 22 3.31 -4.57 13.38
C ASN A 22 4.23 -5.79 13.16
N ASP A 23 5.47 -5.57 12.72
CA ASP A 23 6.47 -6.61 12.43
C ASP A 23 6.10 -7.63 11.32
N ASN A 24 5.00 -7.40 10.59
CA ASN A 24 4.61 -8.19 9.45
C ASN A 24 4.92 -7.46 8.14
N THR A 25 5.52 -8.17 7.19
CA THR A 25 5.78 -7.66 5.85
C THR A 25 4.65 -8.03 4.90
N PHE A 26 4.19 -7.04 4.12
CA PHE A 26 3.15 -7.18 3.11
C PHE A 26 3.72 -6.81 1.75
N ILE A 27 3.36 -7.57 0.73
CA ILE A 27 3.69 -7.31 -0.67
C ILE A 27 2.37 -6.99 -1.35
N VAL A 28 2.20 -5.75 -1.82
CA VAL A 28 0.90 -5.27 -2.27
C VAL A 28 0.95 -4.62 -3.64
N SER A 29 -0.14 -4.80 -4.38
CA SER A 29 -0.45 -4.20 -5.66
C SER A 29 -1.73 -3.37 -5.58
N ALA A 30 -2.04 -2.60 -6.61
CA ALA A 30 -3.29 -1.87 -6.66
C ALA A 30 -4.49 -2.81 -6.54
N SER A 31 -5.50 -2.40 -5.76
CA SER A 31 -6.70 -3.15 -5.37
C SER A 31 -6.53 -4.26 -4.32
N ASP A 32 -5.31 -4.51 -3.83
CA ASP A 32 -5.10 -5.48 -2.74
C ASP A 32 -5.73 -5.03 -1.43
N ILE A 33 -6.18 -5.99 -0.63
CA ILE A 33 -6.65 -5.77 0.75
C ILE A 33 -5.55 -6.22 1.71
N ILE A 34 -5.23 -5.39 2.69
CA ILE A 34 -4.19 -5.62 3.70
C ILE A 34 -4.84 -5.84 5.06
N GLY A 35 -4.81 -7.07 5.55
CA GLY A 35 -5.61 -7.46 6.72
C GLY A 35 -7.09 -7.35 6.39
N ASP A 36 -7.89 -6.77 7.29
CA ASP A 36 -9.34 -6.60 7.12
C ASP A 36 -9.78 -5.14 6.98
N ASP A 37 -8.86 -4.18 7.16
CA ASP A 37 -9.23 -2.77 7.35
C ASP A 37 -8.70 -1.82 6.27
N TYR A 38 -7.79 -2.27 5.41
CA TYR A 38 -7.14 -1.40 4.42
C TYR A 38 -7.20 -1.97 3.01
N LYS A 39 -7.50 -1.12 2.04
CA LYS A 39 -7.41 -1.43 0.61
C LYS A 39 -6.39 -0.52 -0.05
N VAL A 40 -5.56 -1.06 -0.93
CA VAL A 40 -4.70 -0.27 -1.81
C VAL A 40 -5.53 0.25 -2.97
N VAL A 41 -5.72 1.56 -3.05
CA VAL A 41 -6.51 2.21 -4.10
C VAL A 41 -5.69 2.38 -5.36
N ALA A 42 -4.47 2.90 -5.22
CA ALA A 42 -3.59 3.19 -6.34
C ALA A 42 -2.12 3.15 -5.92
N ILE A 43 -1.25 2.80 -6.87
CA ILE A 43 0.20 2.86 -6.71
C ILE A 43 0.77 3.59 -7.94
N THR A 44 1.51 4.67 -7.69
CA THR A 44 2.23 5.44 -8.70
C THR A 44 3.74 5.29 -8.51
N ALA A 45 4.52 5.99 -9.33
CA ALA A 45 5.98 6.00 -9.19
C ALA A 45 6.47 6.60 -7.86
N SER A 46 5.69 7.44 -7.18
CA SER A 46 6.12 8.15 -5.96
C SER A 46 5.15 8.05 -4.79
N THR A 47 3.96 7.49 -4.99
CA THR A 47 2.91 7.47 -3.97
C THR A 47 2.12 6.18 -4.01
N ILE A 48 1.73 5.68 -2.84
CA ILE A 48 0.70 4.66 -2.68
C ILE A 48 -0.48 5.27 -1.90
N THR A 49 -1.69 5.03 -2.37
CA THR A 49 -2.93 5.49 -1.74
C THR A 49 -3.69 4.30 -1.18
N PHE A 50 -4.13 4.43 0.06
CA PHE A 50 -4.90 3.45 0.79
C PHE A 50 -6.26 4.02 1.14
N GLU A 51 -7.23 3.14 1.27
CA GLU A 51 -8.55 3.42 1.82
C GLU A 51 -8.70 2.61 3.10
N TYR A 52 -9.07 3.27 4.20
CA TYR A 52 -9.47 2.60 5.44
C TYR A 52 -10.93 2.18 5.30
N LEU A 53 -11.17 0.87 5.17
CA LEU A 53 -12.48 0.31 4.82
C LEU A 53 -13.61 0.68 5.79
N PRO A 54 -13.41 0.76 7.12
CA PRO A 54 -14.49 1.12 8.04
C PRO A 54 -15.03 2.55 7.89
N THR A 55 -14.20 3.50 7.45
CA THR A 55 -14.61 4.92 7.30
C THR A 55 -14.57 5.42 5.85
N HIS A 56 -14.08 4.60 4.93
CA HIS A 56 -13.76 4.97 3.54
C HIS A 56 -12.79 6.16 3.42
N GLU A 57 -12.03 6.45 4.47
CA GLU A 57 -11.04 7.53 4.47
C GLU A 57 -9.82 7.14 3.63
N GLN A 58 -9.42 8.03 2.73
CA GLN A 58 -8.23 7.83 1.90
C GLN A 58 -7.00 8.50 2.51
N SER A 59 -5.87 7.79 2.48
CA SER A 59 -4.58 8.27 2.96
C SER A 59 -3.49 7.88 1.99
N SER A 60 -2.51 8.76 1.78
CA SER A 60 -1.40 8.52 0.87
C SER A 60 -0.07 8.49 1.62
N LEU A 61 0.84 7.63 1.16
CA LEU A 61 2.22 7.53 1.65
C LEU A 61 3.18 7.72 0.48
N GLN A 62 4.21 8.54 0.68
CA GLN A 62 5.29 8.67 -0.30
C GLN A 62 6.17 7.42 -0.28
N ILE A 63 6.51 6.93 -1.47
CA ILE A 63 7.31 5.72 -1.71
C ILE A 63 8.45 6.07 -2.68
N GLU A 64 9.48 6.74 -2.17
CA GLU A 64 10.65 7.12 -2.96
C GLU A 64 11.65 5.96 -3.09
#